data_AF-A0A954L5I9-F1
#
_entry.id   AF-A0A954L5I9-F1
#
_cell.length_a   1.000
_cell.length_b   1.000
_cell.length_c   1.000
_cell.angle_alpha   90.00
_cell.angle_beta   90.00
_cell.angle_gamma   90.00
#
_symmetry.space_group_name_H-M   'P 1'
#
loop_
_entity.id
_entity.type
_entity.pdbx_description
1 polymer ?
#
loop_
_entity_poly.entity_id
_entity_poly.type
_entity_poly.pdbx_seq_one_letter_code
_entity_poly.pdbx_strand_id
1 'polypeptide(L)'
;MGRPVTLFTGQWADLSLEELCKKAAEFGYDGLELACWGDHFEVDKALSDDTYCARKRDLLEKHDLKLFAISNHLVGQAVLDNI
;
A
#
# COMPACT_ATOMS: atom_id res chain seq x y z
N MET A 1 -16.72 18.61 -1.67
CA MET A 1 -15.99 17.36 -1.98
C MET A 1 -15.36 16.87 -0.69
N GLY A 2 -15.54 15.59 -0.33
CA GLY A 2 -14.98 15.01 0.90
C GLY A 2 -13.47 14.80 0.80
N ARG A 3 -12.76 14.79 1.94
CA ARG A 3 -11.36 14.35 1.98
C ARG A 3 -11.32 12.82 1.76
N PRO A 4 -10.38 12.28 0.97
CA PRO A 4 -10.22 10.84 0.83
C PRO A 4 -9.92 10.17 2.17
N VAL A 5 -10.55 9.04 2.43
CA VAL A 5 -10.30 8.18 3.59
C VAL A 5 -9.59 6.92 3.09
N THR A 6 -8.35 6.71 3.52
CA THR A 6 -7.53 5.56 3.11
C THR A 6 -7.28 4.59 4.24
N LEU A 7 -7.17 3.30 3.89
CA LEU A 7 -6.82 2.25 4.84
C LEU A 7 -5.31 2.03 4.85
N PHE A 8 -4.70 2.13 6.03
CA PHE A 8 -3.31 1.69 6.22
C PHE A 8 -3.24 0.16 6.20
N THR A 9 -2.32 -0.37 5.40
CA THR A 9 -2.26 -1.80 5.09
C THR A 9 -1.35 -2.61 6.04
N GLY A 10 -0.69 -1.98 7.01
CA GLY A 10 0.31 -2.65 7.84
C GLY A 10 -0.21 -3.80 8.70
N GLN A 11 -1.44 -3.69 9.22
CA GLN A 11 -2.11 -4.75 10.01
C GLN A 11 -2.62 -5.93 9.15
N TRP A 12 -2.51 -5.82 7.82
CA TRP A 12 -3.11 -6.75 6.86
C TRP A 12 -2.07 -7.46 6.00
N ALA A 13 -0.78 -7.37 6.35
CA ALA A 13 0.32 -7.90 5.56
C ALA A 13 0.41 -9.45 5.52
N ASP A 14 -0.48 -10.12 6.25
CA ASP A 14 -0.75 -11.55 6.15
C ASP A 14 -1.65 -11.91 4.94
N LEU A 15 -2.39 -10.93 4.40
CA LEU A 15 -3.15 -11.07 3.16
C LEU A 15 -2.32 -10.61 1.97
N SER A 16 -2.66 -11.11 0.77
CA SER A 16 -2.10 -10.53 -0.46
C SER A 16 -2.69 -9.13 -0.71
N LEU A 17 -1.91 -8.26 -1.38
CA LEU A 17 -2.38 -6.93 -1.74
C LEU A 17 -3.68 -6.97 -2.58
N GLU A 18 -3.81 -7.94 -3.48
CA GLU A 18 -5.02 -8.07 -4.32
C GLU A 18 -6.26 -8.42 -3.48
N GLU A 19 -6.13 -9.32 -2.50
CA GLU A 19 -7.22 -9.64 -1.57
C GLU A 19 -7.60 -8.42 -0.72
N LEU A 20 -6.61 -7.66 -0.26
CA LEU A 20 -6.87 -6.44 0.51
C LEU A 20 -7.52 -5.34 -0.33
N CYS A 21 -7.16 -5.19 -1.61
CA CYS A 21 -7.82 -4.24 -2.52
C CYS A 21 -9.33 -4.54 -2.67
N LYS A 22 -9.69 -5.82 -2.85
CA LYS A 22 -11.10 -6.25 -2.92
C LYS A 22 -11.85 -5.87 -1.64
N LYS A 23 -11.26 -6.20 -0.48
CA LYS A 23 -11.84 -5.89 0.84
C LYS A 23 -11.96 -4.38 1.08
N ALA A 24 -10.92 -3.61 0.80
CA ALA A 24 -10.92 -2.16 1.03
C ALA A 24 -11.98 -1.44 0.18
N ALA A 25 -12.18 -1.87 -1.06
CA ALA A 25 -13.26 -1.39 -1.91
C ALA A 25 -14.65 -1.76 -1.34
N GLU A 26 -14.84 -3.01 -0.90
CA GLU A 26 -16.09 -3.46 -0.24
C GLU A 26 -16.37 -2.71 1.06
N PHE A 27 -15.32 -2.32 1.80
CA PHE A 27 -15.43 -1.54 3.03
C PHE A 27 -15.75 -0.06 2.78
N GLY A 28 -15.58 0.42 1.55
CA GLY A 28 -15.86 1.81 1.16
C GLY A 28 -14.70 2.79 1.39
N TYR A 29 -13.45 2.32 1.43
CA TYR A 29 -12.29 3.21 1.45
C TYR A 29 -12.02 3.83 0.07
N ASP A 30 -11.51 5.06 0.05
CA ASP A 30 -11.14 5.77 -1.18
C ASP A 30 -9.76 5.35 -1.71
N GLY A 31 -8.99 4.61 -0.92
CA GLY A 31 -7.62 4.22 -1.26
C GLY A 31 -6.88 3.48 -0.15
N LEU A 32 -5.62 3.18 -0.43
CA LEU A 32 -4.72 2.49 0.48
C LEU A 32 -3.47 3.32 0.77
N GLU A 33 -2.97 3.17 1.98
CA GLU A 33 -1.61 3.54 2.37
C GLU A 33 -0.79 2.24 2.46
N LEU A 34 0.11 2.02 1.49
CA LEU A 34 0.82 0.74 1.36
C LEU A 34 1.97 0.64 2.35
N ALA A 35 1.96 -0.43 3.13
CA ALA A 35 3.07 -0.82 3.98
C ALA A 35 4.21 -1.40 3.14
N CYS A 36 5.45 -1.03 3.49
CA CYS A 36 6.65 -1.51 2.81
C CYS A 36 7.12 -2.91 3.28
N TRP A 37 6.17 -3.82 3.50
CA TRP A 37 6.41 -5.22 3.87
C TRP A 37 5.25 -6.11 3.38
N GLY A 38 5.43 -7.43 3.50
CA GLY A 38 4.56 -8.38 2.80
C GLY A 38 4.72 -8.23 1.29
N ASP A 39 3.68 -8.51 0.52
CA ASP A 39 3.64 -8.21 -0.92
C ASP A 39 3.04 -6.83 -1.21
N HIS A 40 2.75 -6.00 -0.20
CA HIS A 40 2.07 -4.72 -0.37
C HIS A 40 2.94 -3.70 -1.13
N PHE A 41 4.15 -3.43 -0.64
CA PHE A 41 5.12 -2.59 -1.35
C PHE A 41 6.59 -2.99 -1.07
N GLU A 42 7.16 -3.79 -1.96
CA GLU A 42 8.57 -4.19 -1.96
C GLU A 42 9.46 -3.08 -2.56
N VAL A 43 10.22 -2.38 -1.70
CA VAL A 43 11.02 -1.19 -2.05
C VAL A 43 12.20 -1.54 -2.98
N ASP A 44 12.82 -2.71 -2.79
CA ASP A 44 13.89 -3.21 -3.63
C ASP A 44 13.43 -3.46 -5.07
N LYS A 45 12.24 -4.03 -5.27
CA LYS A 45 11.62 -4.20 -6.58
C LYS A 45 11.26 -2.86 -7.21
N ALA A 46 10.78 -1.90 -6.42
CA ALA A 46 10.50 -0.54 -6.90
C ALA A 46 11.73 0.18 -7.46
N LEU A 47 12.94 -0.18 -6.99
CA LEU A 47 14.21 0.40 -7.45
C LEU A 47 14.86 -0.41 -8.60
N SER A 48 14.51 -1.67 -8.77
CA SER A 48 15.16 -2.58 -9.72
C SER A 48 14.30 -2.97 -10.93
N ASP A 49 12.99 -2.75 -10.88
CA ASP A 49 12.04 -3.00 -11.97
C ASP A 49 11.24 -1.72 -12.25
N ASP A 50 11.57 -1.06 -13.37
CA ASP A 50 10.94 0.19 -13.83
C ASP A 50 9.41 0.07 -14.01
N THR A 51 8.88 -1.14 -14.15
CA THR A 51 7.45 -1.39 -14.32
C THR A 51 6.72 -1.70 -13.01
N TYR A 52 7.44 -1.96 -11.92
CA TYR A 52 6.86 -2.38 -10.65
C TYR A 52 5.86 -1.37 -10.08
N CYS A 53 6.25 -0.10 -10.02
CA CYS A 53 5.39 0.97 -9.49
C CYS A 53 4.13 1.17 -10.34
N ALA A 54 4.24 1.04 -11.67
CA ALA A 54 3.09 1.11 -12.57
C ALA A 54 2.11 -0.04 -12.29
N ARG A 55 2.60 -1.29 -12.24
CA ARG A 55 1.76 -2.46 -11.91
C ARG A 55 1.06 -2.34 -10.55
N LYS A 56 1.71 -1.73 -9.55
CA LYS A 56 1.09 -1.46 -8.25
C LYS A 56 -0.06 -0.45 -8.36
N ARG A 57 0.13 0.64 -9.13
CA ARG A 57 -0.96 1.60 -9.39
C ARG A 57 -2.10 0.96 -10.16
N ASP A 58 -1.80 0.22 -11.23
CA ASP A 58 -2.79 -0.47 -12.05
C ASP A 58 -3.66 -1.43 -11.22
N LEU A 59 -3.05 -2.15 -10.27
CA LEU A 59 -3.77 -3.03 -9.36
C LEU A 59 -4.77 -2.26 -8.50
N LEU A 60 -4.37 -1.13 -7.90
CA LEU A 60 -5.26 -0.32 -7.05
C LEU A 60 -6.36 0.34 -7.90
N GLU A 61 -6.01 0.87 -9.08
CA GLU A 61 -6.95 1.51 -10.00
C GLU A 61 -8.01 0.53 -10.52
N LYS A 62 -7.67 -0.74 -10.74
CA LYS A 62 -8.63 -1.81 -11.08
C LYS A 62 -9.75 -1.98 -10.03
N HIS A 63 -9.50 -1.56 -8.80
CA HIS A 63 -10.44 -1.61 -7.68
C HIS A 63 -10.99 -0.23 -7.28
N ASP A 64 -10.83 0.80 -8.13
CA ASP A 64 -11.22 2.18 -7.86
C ASP A 64 -10.55 2.79 -6.60
N LEU A 65 -9.42 2.23 -6.17
CA LEU A 65 -8.65 2.67 -5.00
C LEU A 65 -7.51 3.60 -5.40
N LYS A 66 -7.29 4.66 -4.61
CA LYS A 66 -6.18 5.60 -4.81
C LYS A 66 -4.98 5.27 -3.92
N LEU A 67 -3.80 5.74 -4.32
CA LEU A 67 -2.56 5.63 -3.55
C LEU A 67 -1.95 7.01 -3.34
N PHE A 68 -1.98 7.49 -2.09
CA PHE A 68 -1.44 8.81 -1.71
C PHE A 68 -0.16 8.71 -0.89
N ALA A 69 0.07 7.59 -0.21
CA ALA A 69 1.19 7.42 0.72
C ALA A 69 1.65 5.95 0.80
N ILE A 70 2.89 5.77 1.23
CA ILE A 70 3.49 4.49 1.62
C ILE A 70 4.12 4.65 3.01
N SER A 71 4.24 3.56 3.77
CA SER A 71 4.77 3.59 5.14
C SER A 71 5.78 2.48 5.39
N ASN A 72 6.92 2.82 6.00
CA ASN A 72 8.05 1.89 6.21
C ASN A 72 8.47 1.78 7.68
N HIS A 73 7.49 1.68 8.58
CA HIS A 73 7.69 1.71 10.03
C HIS A 73 8.70 0.67 10.53
N LEU A 74 8.62 -0.58 10.03
CA LEU A 74 9.46 -1.68 10.54
C LEU A 74 10.96 -1.42 10.30
N VAL A 75 11.32 -0.92 9.12
CA VAL A 75 12.72 -0.59 8.81
C VAL A 75 13.15 0.66 9.58
N GLY A 76 12.30 1.68 9.68
CA GLY A 76 12.59 2.88 10.48
C GLY A 76 12.88 2.53 11.95
N GLN A 77 12.08 1.65 12.56
CA GLN A 77 12.30 1.16 13.92
C GLN A 77 13.64 0.42 14.08
N ALA A 78 14.03 -0.38 13.08
CA ALA A 78 15.31 -1.11 13.11
C ALA A 78 16.55 -0.20 13.10
N VAL A 79 16.40 1.04 12.61
CA VAL A 79 17.48 2.05 12.57
C VAL A 79 17.32 3.16 13.60
N LEU A 80 16.39 2.99 14.56
CA LEU A 80 16.05 4.01 15.56
C LEU A 80 15.68 5.36 14.93
N ASP A 81 14.98 5.32 13.79
CA ASP A 81 14.43 6.52 13.17
C ASP A 81 13.49 7.21 14.17
N ASN A 82 13.63 8.53 14.29
CA ASN A 82 12.88 9.29 15.28
C ASN A 82 11.51 9.64 14.70
N ILE A 83 10.51 8.85 15.05
CA ILE A 83 9.10 8.96 14.60
C ILE A 83 8.36 10.01 15.42
#